data_AF-A0A7X7DMQ0-F1
#
_entry.id   AF-A0A7X7DMQ0-F1
#
_cell.length_a   1.000
_cell.length_b   1.000
_cell.length_c   1.000
_cell.angle_alpha   90.00
_cell.angle_beta   90.00
_cell.angle_gamma   90.00
#
_symmetry.space_group_name_H-M   'P 1'
#
loop_
_entity.id
_entity.type
_entity.pdbx_description
1 polymer ?
#
loop_
_entity_poly.entity_id
_entity_poly.type
_entity_poly.pdbx_seq_one_letter_code
_entity_poly.pdbx_strand_id
1 'polypeptide(L)' 'MSIQSLLDEVETLKMEYDKFERGNKSAGTRARKSLQNIKKIAQDLRVLIQDSKKTDDEE' A
#
# COMPACT_ATOMS: atom_id res chain seq x y z
N MET A 1 2.19 -10.00 5.53
CA MET A 1 2.03 -9.18 4.30
C MET A 1 3.32 -9.27 3.51
N SER A 2 3.25 -9.33 2.18
CA SER A 2 4.45 -9.38 1.33
C SER A 2 4.60 -8.08 0.54
N ILE A 3 5.81 -7.82 0.05
CA ILE A 3 6.06 -6.71 -0.88
C ILE A 3 5.19 -6.84 -2.14
N GLN A 4 4.85 -8.07 -2.57
CA GLN A 4 3.98 -8.28 -3.73
C GLN A 4 2.62 -7.59 -3.57
N SER A 5 1.96 -7.71 -2.41
CA SER A 5 0.66 -7.06 -2.18
C SER A 5 0.73 -5.54 -2.24
N LEU A 6 1.89 -4.96 -1.90
CA LEU A 6 2.11 -3.52 -2.03
C LEU A 6 2.21 -3.12 -3.51
N LEU A 7 2.92 -3.90 -4.33
CA LEU A 7 3.05 -3.66 -5.77
C LEU A 7 1.70 -3.78 -6.49
N ASP A 8 0.90 -4.78 -6.14
CA ASP A 8 -0.43 -4.99 -6.73
C ASP A 8 -1.37 -3.80 -6.47
N GLU A 9 -1.32 -3.23 -5.26
CA GLU A 9 -2.09 -2.03 -4.91
C GLU A 9 -1.57 -0.77 -5.62
N VAL A 10 -0.26 -0.66 -5.84
CA VAL A 10 0.33 0.44 -6.63
C VAL A 10 -0.12 0.35 -8.09
N GLU A 11 -0.18 -0.84 -8.67
CA GLU A 11 -0.68 -1.03 -10.04
C GLU A 11 -2.17 -0.69 -10.15
N THR A 12 -2.96 -1.10 -9.16
CA THR A 12 -4.38 -0.72 -9.04
C THR A 12 -4.53 0.80 -8.94
N LEU A 13 -3.74 1.45 -8.08
CA LEU A 13 -3.73 2.90 -7.95
C LEU A 13 -3.43 3.58 -9.29
N LYS A 14 -2.41 3.13 -10.01
CA LYS A 14 -2.03 3.71 -11.32
C LYS A 14 -3.19 3.66 -12.32
N MET A 15 -3.84 2.51 -12.42
CA MET A 15 -4.99 2.33 -13.32
C MET A 15 -6.19 3.20 -12.93
N GLU A 16 -6.52 3.26 -11.64
CA GLU A 16 -7.66 4.05 -11.17
C GLU A 16 -7.39 5.56 -11.21
N TYR A 17 -6.14 5.97 -11.02
CA TYR A 17 -5.72 7.36 -11.13
C TYR A 17 -5.82 7.86 -12.58
N ASP A 18 -5.33 7.11 -13.58
CA ASP A 18 -5.50 7.48 -15.00
C ASP A 18 -6.99 7.61 -15.38
N LYS A 19 -7.84 6.67 -14.95
CA LYS A 19 -9.29 6.78 -15.14
C LYS A 19 -9.88 8.03 -14.48
N PHE A 20 -9.40 8.37 -13.27
CA PHE A 20 -9.84 9.55 -12.54
C PHE A 20 -9.44 10.85 -13.25
N GLU A 21 -8.21 10.96 -13.74
CA GLU A 21 -7.74 12.12 -14.51
C GLU A 21 -8.54 12.33 -15.80
N ARG A 22 -9.06 11.25 -16.38
CA ARG A 22 -10.01 11.29 -17.51
C ARG A 22 -11.45 11.65 -17.11
N GLY A 23 -11.68 12.06 -15.86
CA GLY A 23 -12.96 12.55 -15.35
C GLY A 23 -13.85 11.49 -14.68
N ASN A 24 -13.39 10.24 -14.53
CA ASN A 24 -14.16 9.21 -13.83
C ASN A 24 -14.11 9.40 -12.31
N LYS A 25 -15.11 10.09 -11.74
CA LYS A 25 -15.20 10.36 -10.30
C LYS A 25 -15.21 9.10 -9.42
N SER A 26 -15.82 8.00 -9.89
CA SER A 26 -15.86 6.74 -9.15
C SER A 26 -14.49 6.08 -9.06
N ALA A 27 -13.65 6.26 -10.09
CA ALA A 27 -12.25 5.82 -10.05
C ALA A 27 -11.46 6.57 -8.98
N GLY A 28 -11.75 7.86 -8.75
CA GLY A 28 -11.16 8.63 -7.65
C GLY A 28 -11.45 8.06 -6.27
N THR A 29 -12.65 7.50 -6.04
CA THR A 29 -12.95 6.79 -4.78
C THR A 29 -12.14 5.50 -4.64
N ARG A 30 -11.95 4.74 -5.72
CA ARG A 30 -11.13 3.53 -5.71
C ARG A 30 -9.64 3.84 -5.53
N ALA A 31 -9.12 4.86 -6.22
CA ALA A 31 -7.75 5.33 -6.05
C ALA A 31 -7.46 5.73 -4.59
N ARG A 32 -8.38 6.47 -3.94
CA ARG A 32 -8.27 6.79 -2.50
C ARG A 32 -8.26 5.56 -1.61
N LYS A 33 -9.04 4.53 -1.94
CA LYS A 33 -9.05 3.27 -1.19
C LYS A 33 -7.71 2.53 -1.34
N SER A 34 -7.17 2.42 -2.56
CA SER A 34 -5.84 1.83 -2.78
C SER A 34 -4.74 2.58 -2.04
N LEU A 35 -4.78 3.92 -2.00
CA LEU A 35 -3.84 4.71 -1.19
C LEU A 35 -3.91 4.38 0.31
N GLN A 36 -5.10 4.15 0.87
CA GLN A 36 -5.25 3.73 2.27
C GLN A 36 -4.71 2.32 2.50
N ASN A 37 -4.93 1.40 1.56
CA ASN A 37 -4.39 0.04 1.62
C ASN A 37 -2.86 0.04 1.57
N ILE A 38 -2.27 0.81 0.64
CA ILE A 38 -0.81 1.02 0.53
C ILE A 38 -0.23 1.51 1.85
N LYS A 39 -0.84 2.54 2.46
CA LYS A 39 -0.40 3.08 3.76
C LYS A 39 -0.39 1.99 4.84
N LYS A 40 -1.44 1.17 4.91
CA LYS A 40 -1.54 0.09 5.89
C LYS A 40 -0.45 -0.98 5.65
N ILE A 41 -0.32 -1.46 4.42
CA ILE A 41 0.66 -2.49 4.06
C ILE A 41 2.08 -2.02 4.35
N ALA A 42 2.41 -0.78 3.97
CA ALA A 42 3.72 -0.20 4.22
C ALA A 42 4.02 -0.08 5.73
N GLN A 43 3.03 0.32 6.54
CA GLN A 43 3.18 0.39 7.99
C GLN A 43 3.41 -0.99 8.60
N ASP A 44 2.64 -1.99 8.19
CA ASP A 44 2.76 -3.36 8.70
C ASP A 44 4.13 -3.97 8.34
N LEU A 45 4.62 -3.74 7.12
CA LEU A 45 5.98 -4.13 6.72
C LEU A 45 7.06 -3.41 7.54
N ARG A 46 6.88 -2.12 7.82
CA ARG A 46 7.82 -1.35 8.65
C ARG A 46 7.89 -1.91 10.07
N VAL A 47 6.74 -2.20 10.69
CA VAL A 47 6.65 -2.78 12.04
C VAL A 47 7.33 -4.14 12.06
N LEU A 48 7.07 -5.00 11.07
CA LEU A 48 7.72 -6.32 10.97
C LEU A 48 9.26 -6.22 10.91
N ILE A 49 9.80 -5.27 10.16
CA ILE A 49 11.26 -5.02 10.11
C ILE A 49 11.79 -4.49 11.45
N GLN A 50 11.02 -3.68 12.17
CA GLN A 50 11.43 -3.18 13.48
C GLN A 50 11.41 -4.28 14.53
N ASP A 51 10.40 -5.15 14.50
CA ASP A 51 10.27 -6.22 15.47
C ASP A 51 11.34 -7.30 15.25
N SER A 52 11.74 -7.59 14.00
CA SER A 52 12.84 -8.51 13.73
C SER A 52 14.17 -8.03 14.33
N LYS A 53 14.41 -6.71 14.40
CA LYS A 53 15.61 -6.15 15.03
C LYS A 53 15.61 -6.28 16.56
N LYS A 54 14.45 -6.15 17.19
CA LYS A 54 14.34 -6.27 18.65
C LYS A 54 14.66 -7.67 19.15
N THR A 55 14.32 -8.69 18.36
CA THR A 55 14.62 -10.09 18.70
C THR A 55 16.13 -10.38 18.61
N ASP A 56 16.85 -9.76 17.68
CA ASP A 56 18.30 -9.91 17.53
C ASP A 56 19.10 -9.16 18.63
N ASP A 57 18.51 -8.13 19.24
CA ASP A 57 19.15 -7.34 20.31
C ASP A 57 18.89 -7.90 21.73
N GLU A 58 18.04 -8.93 21.87
CA GLU A 58 17.67 -9.57 23.16
C GLU A 58 18.37 -10.91 23.43
N GLU A 59 19.34 -11.32 22.59
CA GLU A 59 20.24 -12.48 22.82
C GLU A 59 21.64 -12.11 23.33
#